data_AF-A0A9C7UYR8-F1
#
_entry.id   AF-A0A9C7UYR8-F1
#
_cell.length_a   1.000
_cell.length_b   1.000
_cell.length_c   1.000
_cell.angle_alpha   90.00
_cell.angle_beta   90.00
_cell.angle_gamma   90.00
#
_symmetry.space_group_name_H-M   'P 1'
#
loop_
_entity.id
_entity.type
_entity.pdbx_description
1 polymer ?
#
loop_
_entity_poly.entity_id
_entity_poly.type
_entity_poly.pdbx_seq_one_letter_code
_entity_poly.pdbx_strand_id
1 'polypeptide(L)'
;MLRIKQAIIVEGRYDKIRLSNITDAVVICTNGFSIYKDREKQELIKSLAAKTGIIILTDSDSAGFQIRSFIRSIVKQGEVLNAVTPDILGKERRKAQPSKQGKIGVEGIPDELIEQALINAGAVPEESTADRGEPITRADLMDCGLIGGENCTQRRQRLQRYLGLPELLSAKLLLEVVNKMYTRSGFLEAVRKLDSE
;
A
#
# COMPACT_ATOMS: atom_id res chain seq x y z
N MET A 1 16.29 2.50 -12.31
CA MET A 1 15.14 1.65 -12.67
C MET A 1 15.19 0.38 -11.82
N LEU A 2 14.17 0.15 -11.01
CA LEU A 2 14.03 -0.98 -10.09
C LEU A 2 13.73 -2.27 -10.86
N ARG A 3 14.47 -3.34 -10.56
CA ARG A 3 14.18 -4.68 -11.05
C ARG A 3 13.21 -5.39 -10.12
N ILE A 4 11.98 -5.63 -10.59
CA ILE A 4 10.92 -6.22 -9.77
C ILE A 4 10.33 -7.43 -10.51
N LYS A 5 10.35 -8.59 -9.84
CA LYS A 5 9.84 -9.84 -10.41
C LYS A 5 8.31 -9.94 -10.41
N GLN A 6 7.66 -9.31 -9.44
CA GLN A 6 6.21 -9.29 -9.29
C GLN A 6 5.56 -8.41 -10.36
N ALA A 7 4.35 -8.74 -10.77
CA ALA A 7 3.55 -7.80 -11.56
C ALA A 7 2.95 -6.72 -10.65
N ILE A 8 2.91 -5.46 -11.12
CA ILE A 8 2.33 -4.35 -10.37
C ILE A 8 0.91 -4.08 -10.87
N ILE A 9 -0.05 -4.08 -9.95
CA ILE A 9 -1.45 -3.78 -10.22
C ILE A 9 -1.73 -2.33 -9.84
N VAL A 10 -2.16 -1.53 -10.82
CA VAL A 10 -2.47 -0.10 -10.67
C VAL A 10 -3.89 0.20 -11.12
N GLU A 11 -4.41 1.38 -10.75
CA GLU A 11 -5.78 1.76 -11.09
C GLU A 11 -5.92 2.23 -12.55
N GLY A 12 -5.06 3.14 -12.98
CA GLY A 12 -5.17 3.85 -14.24
C GLY A 12 -4.01 3.61 -15.20
N ARG A 13 -4.24 4.00 -16.45
CA ARG A 13 -3.20 3.97 -17.50
C ARG A 13 -2.03 4.93 -17.22
N TYR A 14 -2.29 6.04 -16.53
CA TYR A 14 -1.28 7.05 -16.25
C TYR A 14 -0.30 6.58 -15.18
N ASP A 15 -0.77 5.81 -14.18
CA ASP A 15 0.09 5.14 -13.21
C ASP A 15 1.03 4.17 -13.92
N LYS A 16 0.51 3.42 -14.91
CA LYS A 16 1.33 2.53 -15.75
C LYS A 16 2.41 3.27 -16.55
N ILE A 17 2.06 4.41 -17.14
CA ILE A 17 3.03 5.26 -17.86
C ILE A 17 4.08 5.82 -16.89
N ARG A 18 3.68 6.15 -15.66
CA ARG A 18 4.62 6.63 -14.64
C ARG A 18 5.60 5.54 -14.25
N LEU A 19 5.08 4.34 -13.94
CA LEU A 19 5.88 3.20 -13.51
C LEU A 19 6.87 2.70 -14.58
N SER A 20 6.59 2.90 -15.87
CA SER A 20 7.52 2.46 -16.93
C SER A 20 8.88 3.17 -16.90
N ASN A 21 8.97 4.33 -16.23
CA ASN A 21 10.24 5.02 -16.01
C ASN A 21 10.93 4.59 -14.71
N ILE A 22 10.20 3.94 -13.80
CA ILE A 22 10.66 3.58 -12.46
C ILE A 22 11.11 2.12 -12.41
N THR A 23 10.42 1.20 -13.09
CA THR A 23 10.67 -0.25 -13.02
C THR A 23 10.46 -0.97 -14.34
N ASP A 24 11.12 -2.13 -14.49
CA ASP A 24 10.91 -3.08 -15.58
C ASP A 24 9.73 -4.05 -15.36
N ALA A 25 9.01 -3.93 -14.24
CA ALA A 25 7.90 -4.82 -13.92
C ALA A 25 6.77 -4.79 -14.95
N VAL A 26 6.08 -5.92 -15.08
CA VAL A 26 4.81 -5.98 -15.80
C VAL A 26 3.76 -5.19 -15.03
N VAL A 27 3.22 -4.14 -15.64
CA VAL A 27 2.15 -3.33 -15.03
C VAL A 27 0.78 -3.62 -15.65
N ILE A 28 -0.18 -3.98 -14.80
CA ILE A 28 -1.57 -4.28 -15.14
C ILE A 28 -2.49 -3.19 -14.57
N CYS A 29 -3.28 -2.55 -15.43
CA CYS A 29 -4.28 -1.56 -15.03
C CYS A 29 -5.63 -2.23 -14.77
N THR A 30 -6.26 -1.92 -13.63
CA THR A 30 -7.63 -2.38 -13.33
C THR A 30 -8.68 -1.60 -14.12
N ASN A 31 -8.36 -0.38 -14.55
CA ASN A 31 -9.28 0.60 -15.14
C ASN A 31 -10.41 0.95 -14.16
N GLY A 32 -10.02 1.30 -12.93
CA GLY A 32 -10.96 1.56 -11.85
C GLY A 32 -11.79 0.34 -11.49
N PHE A 33 -13.11 0.51 -11.39
CA PHE A 33 -14.04 -0.53 -10.98
C PHE A 33 -14.40 -1.55 -12.07
N SER A 34 -13.90 -1.40 -13.30
CA SER A 34 -14.13 -2.41 -14.35
C SER A 34 -13.57 -3.79 -13.98
N ILE A 35 -12.55 -3.85 -13.11
CA ILE A 35 -11.98 -5.10 -12.60
C ILE A 35 -12.99 -6.02 -11.91
N TYR A 36 -14.11 -5.50 -11.38
CA TYR A 36 -15.14 -6.34 -10.75
C TYR A 36 -15.84 -7.27 -11.75
N LYS A 37 -15.94 -6.86 -13.01
CA LYS A 37 -16.66 -7.59 -14.06
C LYS A 37 -15.73 -8.26 -15.07
N ASP A 38 -14.50 -7.78 -15.18
CA ASP A 38 -13.50 -8.26 -16.12
C ASP A 38 -12.89 -9.61 -15.66
N ARG A 39 -13.49 -10.72 -16.11
CA ARG A 39 -13.08 -12.07 -15.73
C ARG A 39 -11.70 -12.43 -16.26
N GLU A 40 -11.37 -12.05 -17.49
CA GLU A 40 -10.07 -12.34 -18.08
C GLU A 40 -8.94 -11.67 -17.29
N LYS A 41 -9.13 -10.40 -16.92
CA LYS A 41 -8.15 -9.69 -16.09
C LYS A 41 -8.06 -10.27 -14.68
N GLN A 42 -9.18 -10.71 -14.08
CA GLN A 42 -9.16 -11.42 -12.80
C GLN A 42 -8.33 -12.71 -12.87
N GLU A 43 -8.51 -13.53 -13.91
CA GLU A 43 -7.72 -14.75 -14.12
C GLU A 43 -6.24 -14.44 -14.34
N LEU A 44 -5.92 -13.42 -15.14
CA LEU A 44 -4.55 -12.99 -15.35
C LEU A 44 -3.87 -12.58 -14.03
N ILE A 45 -4.53 -11.77 -13.21
CA ILE A 45 -3.99 -11.33 -11.91
C ILE A 45 -3.77 -12.54 -10.98
N LYS A 46 -4.71 -13.47 -10.91
CA LYS A 46 -4.56 -14.70 -10.11
C LYS A 46 -3.39 -15.55 -10.58
N SER A 47 -3.23 -15.72 -11.89
CA SER A 47 -2.13 -16.47 -12.50
C SER A 47 -0.77 -15.83 -12.19
N LEU A 48 -0.66 -14.51 -12.34
CA LEU A 48 0.56 -13.76 -12.00
C LEU A 48 0.89 -13.86 -10.51
N ALA A 49 -0.12 -13.71 -9.64
CA ALA A 49 0.07 -13.84 -8.20
C ALA A 49 0.62 -15.22 -7.81
N ALA A 50 0.07 -16.29 -8.40
CA ALA A 50 0.54 -17.66 -8.16
C ALA A 50 1.96 -17.92 -8.71
N LYS A 51 2.31 -17.32 -9.85
CA LYS A 51 3.58 -17.61 -10.55
C LYS A 51 4.76 -16.80 -10.04
N THR A 52 4.61 -15.48 -9.92
CA THR A 52 5.69 -14.56 -9.56
C THR A 52 5.36 -13.66 -8.38
N GLY A 53 4.10 -13.62 -7.97
CA GLY A 53 3.59 -12.65 -7.00
C GLY A 53 3.09 -11.36 -7.66
N ILE A 54 2.27 -10.62 -6.94
CA ILE A 54 1.78 -9.30 -7.35
C ILE A 54 2.05 -8.25 -6.29
N ILE A 55 2.20 -7.00 -6.72
CA ILE A 55 2.23 -5.82 -5.85
C ILE A 55 1.01 -4.97 -6.17
N ILE A 56 0.21 -4.63 -5.17
CA ILE A 56 -0.91 -3.71 -5.34
C ILE A 56 -0.44 -2.29 -5.00
N LEU A 57 -0.45 -1.41 -6.00
CA LEU A 57 -0.12 0.02 -5.90
C LEU A 57 -1.30 0.84 -6.45
N THR A 58 -2.31 1.03 -5.61
CA THR A 58 -3.49 1.85 -5.92
C THR A 58 -3.41 3.16 -5.16
N ASP A 59 -4.20 4.15 -5.60
CA ASP A 59 -4.39 5.42 -4.92
C ASP A 59 -4.76 5.23 -3.44
N SER A 60 -4.27 6.15 -2.60
CA SER A 60 -4.51 6.19 -1.15
C SER A 60 -5.88 6.78 -0.78
N ASP A 61 -6.89 6.50 -1.62
CA ASP A 61 -8.26 6.98 -1.48
C ASP A 61 -9.28 5.84 -1.32
N SER A 62 -10.53 6.18 -1.03
CA SER A 62 -11.58 5.19 -0.81
C SER A 62 -11.83 4.26 -2.02
N ALA A 63 -11.58 4.71 -3.25
CA ALA A 63 -11.76 3.88 -4.45
C ALA A 63 -10.60 2.90 -4.61
N GLY A 64 -9.37 3.39 -4.47
CA GLY A 64 -8.16 2.58 -4.49
C GLY A 64 -8.19 1.49 -3.41
N PHE A 65 -8.60 1.81 -2.19
CA PHE A 65 -8.74 0.81 -1.11
C PHE A 65 -9.81 -0.27 -1.40
N GLN A 66 -10.90 0.07 -2.09
CA GLN A 66 -11.90 -0.91 -2.51
C GLN A 66 -11.34 -1.85 -3.57
N ILE A 67 -10.67 -1.31 -4.59
CA ILE A 67 -10.01 -2.09 -5.65
C ILE A 67 -8.94 -3.01 -5.05
N ARG A 68 -8.10 -2.49 -4.14
CA ARG A 68 -7.10 -3.25 -3.40
C ARG A 68 -7.73 -4.41 -2.64
N SER A 69 -8.79 -4.14 -1.88
CA SER A 69 -9.51 -5.17 -1.11
C SER A 69 -10.09 -6.24 -2.03
N PHE A 70 -10.67 -5.84 -3.17
CA PHE A 70 -11.21 -6.75 -4.16
C PHE A 70 -10.15 -7.67 -4.75
N ILE A 71 -9.03 -7.13 -5.24
CA ILE A 71 -7.92 -7.93 -5.80
C ILE A 71 -7.44 -8.94 -4.76
N ARG A 72 -7.24 -8.49 -3.52
CA ARG A 72 -6.84 -9.38 -2.43
C ARG A 72 -7.87 -10.46 -2.12
N SER A 73 -9.16 -10.16 -2.29
CA SER A 73 -10.24 -11.12 -2.06
C SER A 73 -10.26 -12.24 -3.11
N ILE A 74 -9.90 -11.97 -4.36
CA ILE A 74 -9.93 -12.95 -5.45
C ILE A 74 -8.64 -13.77 -5.54
N VAL A 75 -7.51 -13.22 -5.11
CA VAL A 75 -6.22 -13.94 -5.10
C VAL A 75 -6.15 -14.82 -3.86
N LYS A 76 -6.31 -16.14 -4.06
CA LYS A 76 -6.29 -17.15 -2.99
C LYS A 76 -4.94 -17.85 -2.82
N GLN A 77 -4.08 -17.77 -3.82
CA GLN A 77 -2.79 -18.44 -3.88
C GLN A 77 -1.72 -17.46 -4.37
N GLY A 78 -0.50 -17.64 -3.89
CA GLY A 78 0.64 -16.80 -4.25
C GLY A 78 0.85 -15.60 -3.34
N GLU A 79 1.85 -14.80 -3.70
CA GLU A 79 2.28 -13.63 -2.92
C GLU A 79 1.52 -12.38 -3.37
N VAL A 80 1.01 -11.63 -2.39
CA VAL A 80 0.41 -10.30 -2.60
C VAL A 80 1.10 -9.32 -1.68
N LEU A 81 1.92 -8.45 -2.26
CA LEU A 81 2.57 -7.35 -1.56
C LEU A 81 1.73 -6.09 -1.67
N ASN A 82 1.75 -5.27 -0.62
CA ASN A 82 1.01 -4.01 -0.58
C ASN A 82 1.98 -2.83 -0.54
N ALA A 83 2.09 -2.13 -1.68
CA ALA A 83 2.74 -0.84 -1.73
C ALA A 83 1.71 0.27 -1.41
N VAL A 84 2.09 1.17 -0.51
CA VAL A 84 1.27 2.28 -0.06
C VAL A 84 2.06 3.57 -0.21
N THR A 85 1.48 4.53 -0.93
CA THR A 85 2.06 5.88 -1.10
C THR A 85 1.52 6.79 -0.01
N PRO A 86 2.27 7.80 0.45
CA PRO A 86 1.76 8.75 1.44
C PRO A 86 0.54 9.53 0.91
N ASP A 87 -0.22 10.10 1.82
CA ASP A 87 -1.29 11.05 1.48
C ASP A 87 -0.68 12.41 1.11
N ILE A 88 -0.79 12.81 -0.15
CA ILE A 88 -0.34 14.11 -0.64
C ILE A 88 -1.54 14.90 -1.17
N LEU A 89 -1.81 16.05 -0.56
CA LEU A 89 -2.86 16.95 -1.02
C LEU A 89 -2.47 17.62 -2.34
N GLY A 90 -3.42 17.71 -3.27
CA GLY A 90 -3.22 18.37 -4.54
C GLY A 90 -4.15 17.88 -5.63
N LYS A 91 -3.76 18.19 -6.86
CA LYS A 91 -4.48 17.84 -8.08
C LYS A 91 -3.49 17.45 -9.15
N GLU A 92 -3.73 16.34 -9.83
CA GLU A 92 -2.93 15.92 -10.96
C GLU A 92 -3.10 16.92 -12.12
N ARG A 93 -2.00 17.27 -12.79
CA ARG A 93 -1.99 18.35 -13.81
C ARG A 93 -3.05 18.19 -14.90
N ARG A 94 -3.37 16.94 -15.26
CA ARG A 94 -4.38 16.63 -16.29
C ARG A 94 -5.83 16.78 -15.83
N LYS A 95 -6.10 16.81 -14.52
CA LYS A 95 -7.46 16.89 -13.98
C LYS A 95 -7.87 18.36 -13.81
N ALA A 96 -9.11 18.68 -14.17
CA ALA A 96 -9.66 20.03 -13.97
C ALA A 96 -9.86 20.33 -12.49
N GLN A 97 -10.36 19.34 -11.72
CA GLN A 97 -10.65 19.43 -10.29
C GLN A 97 -9.86 18.36 -9.50
N PRO A 98 -9.56 18.61 -8.21
CA PRO A 98 -8.96 17.61 -7.35
C PRO A 98 -9.87 16.39 -7.16
N SER A 99 -9.31 15.29 -6.64
CA SER A 99 -10.11 14.12 -6.25
C SER A 99 -11.09 14.48 -5.12
N LYS A 100 -12.07 13.61 -4.85
CA LYS A 100 -13.03 13.80 -3.76
C LYS A 100 -12.37 13.98 -2.39
N GLN A 101 -11.18 13.41 -2.21
CA GLN A 101 -10.41 13.52 -0.97
C GLN A 101 -9.33 14.61 -1.03
N GLY A 102 -9.24 15.36 -2.14
CA GLY A 102 -8.22 16.40 -2.31
C GLY A 102 -6.80 15.86 -2.45
N LYS A 103 -6.63 14.55 -2.64
CA LYS A 103 -5.33 13.87 -2.73
C LYS A 103 -4.96 13.58 -4.19
N ILE A 104 -3.67 13.59 -4.48
CA ILE A 104 -3.14 13.11 -5.76
C ILE A 104 -3.06 11.59 -5.76
N GLY A 105 -3.41 10.97 -6.88
CA GLY A 105 -3.19 9.55 -7.14
C GLY A 105 -1.74 9.24 -7.49
N VAL A 106 -1.46 7.96 -7.70
CA VAL A 106 -0.11 7.43 -7.95
C VAL A 106 0.59 8.16 -9.10
N GLU A 107 -0.13 8.51 -10.18
CA GLU A 107 0.41 9.29 -11.30
C GLU A 107 1.05 10.63 -10.90
N GLY A 108 0.61 11.23 -9.78
CA GLY A 108 1.10 12.51 -9.28
C GLY A 108 2.18 12.38 -8.21
N ILE A 109 2.42 11.17 -7.68
CA ILE A 109 3.40 10.94 -6.63
C ILE A 109 4.83 11.07 -7.22
N PRO A 110 5.76 11.74 -6.52
CA PRO A 110 7.19 11.75 -6.86
C PRO A 110 7.77 10.34 -7.03
N ASP A 111 8.72 10.17 -7.95
CA ASP A 111 9.29 8.85 -8.26
C ASP A 111 9.92 8.21 -7.03
N GLU A 112 10.63 9.01 -6.22
CA GLU A 112 11.34 8.56 -5.03
C GLU A 112 10.39 7.97 -3.98
N LEU A 113 9.17 8.52 -3.87
CA LEU A 113 8.16 8.02 -2.95
C LEU A 113 7.48 6.74 -3.47
N ILE A 114 7.37 6.58 -4.79
CA ILE A 114 6.90 5.32 -5.39
C ILE A 114 7.96 4.23 -5.20
N GLU A 115 9.23 4.53 -5.46
CA GLU A 115 10.34 3.62 -5.25
C GLU A 115 10.40 3.16 -3.79
N GLN A 116 10.33 4.09 -2.84
CA GLN A 116 10.32 3.77 -1.42
C GLN A 116 9.09 2.92 -1.04
N ALA A 117 7.91 3.20 -1.59
CA ALA A 117 6.72 2.40 -1.35
C ALA A 117 6.87 0.95 -1.85
N LEU A 118 7.52 0.75 -2.99
CA LEU A 118 7.81 -0.57 -3.55
C LEU A 118 8.85 -1.32 -2.71
N ILE A 119 9.92 -0.65 -2.29
CA ILE A 119 10.94 -1.22 -1.41
C ILE A 119 10.32 -1.62 -0.07
N ASN A 120 9.56 -0.73 0.56
CA ASN A 120 8.86 -0.99 1.83
C ASN A 120 7.83 -2.12 1.71
N ALA A 121 7.26 -2.36 0.53
CA ALA A 121 6.38 -3.50 0.30
C ALA A 121 7.13 -4.84 0.23
N GLY A 122 8.46 -4.82 0.12
CA GLY A 122 9.31 -5.98 -0.11
C GLY A 122 9.43 -6.38 -1.58
N ALA A 123 9.18 -5.45 -2.52
CA ALA A 123 9.29 -5.71 -3.95
C ALA A 123 10.73 -5.99 -4.40
N VAL A 124 11.69 -5.40 -3.69
CA VAL A 124 13.13 -5.59 -3.92
C VAL A 124 13.69 -6.40 -2.75
N PRO A 125 14.38 -7.52 -3.00
CA PRO A 125 15.02 -8.29 -1.94
C PRO A 125 16.06 -7.44 -1.21
N GLU A 126 15.97 -7.36 0.12
CA GLU A 126 17.06 -6.81 0.93
C GLU A 126 18.21 -7.82 0.98
N GLU A 127 19.44 -7.37 0.72
CA GLU A 127 20.64 -8.22 0.81
C GLU A 127 20.94 -8.68 2.23
N SER A 128 20.41 -7.97 3.24
CA SER A 128 20.50 -8.35 4.64
C SER A 128 19.14 -8.84 5.15
N THR A 129 19.04 -10.15 5.37
CA THR A 129 18.00 -10.72 6.26
C THR A 129 18.35 -10.42 7.71
N ALA A 130 18.54 -9.15 8.05
CA ALA A 130 18.72 -8.76 9.44
C ALA A 130 17.52 -9.27 10.22
N ASP A 131 17.78 -10.06 11.26
CA ASP A 131 16.73 -10.58 12.13
C ASP A 131 15.95 -9.38 12.70
N ARG A 132 14.74 -9.16 12.18
CA ARG A 132 13.89 -8.03 12.58
C ARG A 132 13.24 -8.27 13.95
N GLY A 133 13.59 -9.39 14.60
CA GLY A 133 13.06 -9.83 15.87
C GLY A 133 11.60 -10.26 15.75
N GLU A 134 10.92 -10.29 16.88
CA GLU A 134 9.49 -10.62 16.92
C GLU A 134 8.67 -9.63 16.10
N PRO A 135 7.72 -10.10 15.27
CA PRO A 135 6.84 -9.23 14.52
C PRO A 135 5.89 -8.47 15.45
N ILE A 136 5.48 -7.29 15.00
CA ILE A 136 4.36 -6.57 15.59
C ILE A 136 3.11 -7.43 15.43
N THR A 137 2.39 -7.63 16.53
CA THR A 137 1.22 -8.50 16.60
C THR A 137 -0.07 -7.70 16.62
N ARG A 138 -1.20 -8.40 16.42
CA ARG A 138 -2.52 -7.82 16.63
C ARG A 138 -2.76 -7.46 18.11
N ALA A 139 -2.15 -8.21 19.04
CA ALA A 139 -2.22 -7.90 20.47
C ALA A 139 -1.55 -6.56 20.76
N ASP A 140 -0.37 -6.30 20.17
CA ASP A 140 0.30 -5.00 20.29
C ASP A 140 -0.59 -3.85 19.80
N LEU A 141 -1.29 -4.02 18.67
CA LEU A 141 -2.24 -3.00 18.21
C LEU A 141 -3.41 -2.78 19.18
N MET A 142 -3.85 -3.82 19.89
CA MET A 142 -4.90 -3.71 20.89
C MET A 142 -4.41 -2.97 22.13
N ASP A 143 -3.22 -3.35 22.63
CA ASP A 143 -2.58 -2.73 23.79
C ASP A 143 -2.26 -1.25 23.53
N CYS A 144 -1.88 -0.91 22.29
CA CYS A 144 -1.69 0.47 21.85
C CYS A 144 -3.01 1.23 21.61
N GLY A 145 -4.18 0.62 21.80
CA GLY A 145 -5.49 1.26 21.56
C GLY A 145 -5.80 1.54 20.08
N LEU A 146 -5.08 0.92 19.14
CA LEU A 146 -5.25 1.11 17.69
C LEU A 146 -6.37 0.24 17.10
N ILE A 147 -6.89 -0.71 17.88
CA ILE A 147 -8.07 -1.54 17.60
C ILE A 147 -8.89 -1.79 18.87
N GLY A 148 -10.16 -2.20 18.73
CA GLY A 148 -10.99 -2.73 19.83
C GLY A 148 -11.66 -1.70 20.74
N GLY A 149 -11.17 -0.46 20.80
CA GLY A 149 -11.76 0.64 21.59
C GLY A 149 -12.58 1.65 20.77
N GLU A 150 -13.37 2.47 21.47
CA GLU A 150 -14.29 3.48 20.88
C GLU A 150 -13.56 4.51 19.99
N ASN A 151 -12.35 4.91 20.37
CA ASN A 151 -11.53 5.90 19.64
C ASN A 151 -10.43 5.28 18.75
N CYS A 152 -10.44 3.96 18.55
CA CYS A 152 -9.32 3.27 17.90
C CYS A 152 -9.08 3.72 16.45
N THR A 153 -10.14 4.08 15.72
CA THR A 153 -10.02 4.56 14.33
C THR A 153 -9.32 5.91 14.26
N GLN A 154 -9.71 6.87 15.09
CA GLN A 154 -9.10 8.21 15.12
C GLN A 154 -7.64 8.13 15.56
N ARG A 155 -7.34 7.33 16.58
CA ARG A 155 -5.98 7.09 17.04
C ARG A 155 -5.10 6.45 15.96
N ARG A 156 -5.65 5.45 15.25
CA ARG A 156 -4.97 4.80 14.12
C ARG A 156 -4.68 5.77 12.98
N GLN A 157 -5.62 6.67 12.67
CA GLN A 157 -5.40 7.74 11.68
C GLN A 157 -4.30 8.71 12.10
N ARG A 158 -4.29 9.12 13.38
CA ARG A 158 -3.24 9.99 13.93
C ARG A 158 -1.86 9.33 13.80
N LEU A 159 -1.76 8.04 14.14
CA LEU A 159 -0.53 7.26 13.97
C LEU A 159 -0.13 7.14 12.49
N GLN A 160 -1.09 6.88 11.59
CA GLN A 160 -0.80 6.79 10.15
C GLN A 160 -0.19 8.08 9.62
N ARG A 161 -0.76 9.25 9.96
CA ARG A 161 -0.17 10.56 9.61
C ARG A 161 1.23 10.73 10.17
N TYR A 162 1.42 10.40 11.45
CA TYR A 162 2.72 10.50 12.11
C TYR A 162 3.80 9.64 11.42
N LEU A 163 3.43 8.45 10.96
CA LEU A 163 4.32 7.53 10.24
C LEU A 163 4.44 7.84 8.73
N GLY A 164 3.78 8.89 8.22
CA GLY A 164 3.73 9.19 6.78
C GLY A 164 2.98 8.15 5.93
N LEU A 165 2.08 7.39 6.56
CA LEU A 165 1.24 6.38 5.91
C LEU A 165 -0.14 6.94 5.55
N PRO A 166 -0.87 6.32 4.59
CA PRO A 166 -2.26 6.68 4.32
C PRO A 166 -3.17 6.60 5.53
N GLU A 167 -4.04 7.60 5.69
CA GLU A 167 -5.02 7.69 6.79
C GLU A 167 -6.17 6.66 6.69
N LEU A 168 -6.22 5.88 5.62
CA LEU A 168 -7.29 4.92 5.37
C LEU A 168 -6.82 3.46 5.44
N LEU A 169 -5.60 3.19 5.94
CA LEU A 169 -5.18 1.80 6.15
C LEU A 169 -6.08 1.14 7.22
N SER A 170 -6.68 0.00 6.84
CA SER A 170 -7.33 -0.88 7.80
C SER A 170 -6.31 -1.39 8.83
N ALA A 171 -6.75 -1.81 10.01
CA ALA A 171 -5.84 -2.37 11.02
C ALA A 171 -5.01 -3.57 10.49
N LYS A 172 -5.61 -4.41 9.64
CA LYS A 172 -4.92 -5.55 9.02
C LYS A 172 -3.82 -5.08 8.07
N LEU A 173 -4.11 -4.09 7.23
CA LEU A 173 -3.15 -3.58 6.27
C LEU A 173 -2.06 -2.74 6.95
N LEU A 174 -2.42 -1.96 7.96
CA LEU A 174 -1.46 -1.25 8.80
C LEU A 174 -0.46 -2.25 9.40
N LEU A 175 -0.95 -3.32 10.04
CA LEU A 175 -0.11 -4.36 10.63
C LEU A 175 0.87 -4.96 9.62
N GLU A 176 0.40 -5.23 8.41
CA GLU A 176 1.20 -5.77 7.32
C GLU A 176 2.30 -4.79 6.89
N VAL A 177 1.96 -3.52 6.71
CA VAL A 177 2.90 -2.46 6.31
C VAL A 177 3.93 -2.18 7.40
N VAL A 178 3.52 -2.02 8.66
CA VAL A 178 4.46 -1.69 9.75
C VAL A 178 5.43 -2.83 10.04
N ASN A 179 5.02 -4.09 9.88
CA ASN A 179 5.94 -5.24 10.00
C ASN A 179 7.01 -5.27 8.91
N LYS A 180 6.78 -4.59 7.78
CA LYS A 180 7.78 -4.43 6.72
C LYS A 180 8.63 -3.18 6.86
N MET A 181 8.25 -2.23 7.71
CA MET A 181 8.96 -0.96 7.87
C MET A 181 9.65 -0.79 9.22
N TYR A 182 9.17 -1.47 10.26
CA TYR A 182 9.58 -1.27 11.65
C TYR A 182 9.83 -2.61 12.35
N THR A 183 10.76 -2.60 13.28
CA THR A 183 10.83 -3.63 14.33
C THR A 183 9.70 -3.41 15.34
N ARG A 184 9.36 -4.45 16.12
CA ARG A 184 8.35 -4.32 17.19
C ARG A 184 8.70 -3.21 18.18
N SER A 185 9.95 -3.12 18.62
CA SER A 185 10.41 -2.05 19.53
C SER A 185 10.29 -0.66 18.90
N GLY A 186 10.74 -0.49 17.65
CA GLY A 186 10.67 0.79 16.95
C GLY A 186 9.24 1.27 16.73
N PHE A 187 8.32 0.35 16.40
CA PHE A 187 6.90 0.66 16.30
C PHE A 187 6.29 1.11 17.63
N LEU A 188 6.56 0.37 18.72
CA LEU A 188 6.04 0.74 20.04
C LEU A 188 6.61 2.07 20.53
N GLU A 189 7.87 2.37 20.22
CA GLU A 189 8.46 3.68 20.52
C GLU A 189 7.77 4.81 19.74
N ALA A 190 7.48 4.61 18.46
CA ALA A 190 6.75 5.59 17.65
C ALA A 190 5.34 5.86 18.21
N VAL A 191 4.63 4.84 18.69
CA VAL A 191 3.34 5.00 19.37
C VAL A 191 3.49 5.80 20.67
N ARG A 192 4.52 5.54 21.47
CA ARG A 192 4.77 6.31 22.71
C ARG A 192 5.08 7.78 22.46
N LYS A 193 5.85 8.07 21.40
CA LYS A 193 6.14 9.45 20.98
C LYS A 193 4.88 10.18 20.58
N LEU A 194 3.98 9.52 19.85
CA LEU A 194 2.68 10.09 19.47
C LEU A 194 1.82 10.48 20.69
N ASP A 195 1.92 9.74 21.80
CA ASP A 195 1.18 10.02 23.04
C ASP A 195 1.77 11.16 23.85
N SER A 196 3.03 11.52 23.58
CA SER A 196 3.74 12.60 24.25
C SER A 196 3.57 13.96 23.56
N GLU A 197 2.93 13.99 22.39
CA GLU A 197 2.54 15.17 21.61
C GLU A 197 1.07 15.57 21.86
#